data_AF-A0AAW7GX40-F1
#
_entry.id   AF-A0AAW7GX40-F1
#
_cell.length_a   1.000
_cell.length_b   1.000
_cell.length_c   1.000
_cell.angle_alpha   90.00
_cell.angle_beta   90.00
_cell.angle_gamma   90.00
#
_symmetry.space_group_name_H-M   'P 1'
#
loop_
_entity.id
_entity.type
_entity.pdbx_description
1 polymer ?
#
loop_
_entity_poly.entity_id
_entity_poly.type
_entity_poly.pdbx_seq_one_letter_code
_entity_poly.pdbx_strand_id
1 'polypeptide(L)'
;MAIVDLSLLAAPDVVDELDYETILAERKATLVSLYPEEQQEAVARTLTLESEPIVKLLQENAYREVIWRQRVNESARAVMLAYAAGNDLDNIGANFSVGRLVITPADETTLPPTPAVMESDTDYRLRVQQAFEGMSVAGSVGAYQFHGRSADGRVADISVTSPSPACVTISVLSRENNGVASDELLAVVRNALNAEDVRPVADRVTVQSADIVDYQITASLYLYPGPESEPIRAAAVKKLEGYISAQHRLGRDIRLSAIYAALHVEGVQRVELAAPVADLVLSSAQASFCTDYSIVIGGSDE
;
A
#
# COMPACT_ATOMS: atom_id res chain seq x y z
N MET A 1 -2.77 4.89 -18.25
CA MET A 1 -3.85 4.07 -17.65
C MET A 1 -3.68 4.19 -16.14
N ALA A 2 -4.77 4.35 -15.36
CA ALA A 2 -4.64 4.37 -13.90
C ALA A 2 -4.18 2.99 -13.42
N ILE A 3 -3.06 2.94 -12.70
CA ILE A 3 -2.55 1.70 -12.14
C ILE A 3 -3.52 1.28 -11.04
N VAL A 4 -4.09 0.08 -11.18
CA VAL A 4 -5.01 -0.49 -10.18
C VAL A 4 -4.21 -0.78 -8.92
N ASP A 5 -4.66 -0.26 -7.78
CA ASP A 5 -4.11 -0.63 -6.47
C ASP A 5 -4.51 -2.08 -6.17
N LEU A 6 -3.57 -3.00 -6.40
CA LEU A 6 -3.77 -4.43 -6.22
C LEU A 6 -4.08 -4.81 -4.77
N SER A 7 -3.72 -3.96 -3.79
CA SER A 7 -4.00 -4.23 -2.38
C SER A 7 -5.49 -4.11 -2.02
N LEU A 8 -6.29 -3.49 -2.88
CA LEU A 8 -7.74 -3.34 -2.71
C LEU A 8 -8.55 -4.48 -3.32
N LEU A 9 -7.90 -5.45 -3.98
CA LEU A 9 -8.58 -6.61 -4.52
C LEU A 9 -9.08 -7.52 -3.39
N ALA A 10 -10.21 -8.20 -3.63
CA ALA A 10 -10.68 -9.24 -2.73
C ALA A 10 -9.68 -10.40 -2.68
N ALA A 11 -9.67 -11.12 -1.55
CA ALA A 11 -8.91 -12.35 -1.43
C ALA A 11 -9.33 -13.34 -2.54
N PRO A 12 -8.38 -14.04 -3.16
CA PRO A 12 -8.68 -15.02 -4.21
C PRO A 12 -9.38 -16.25 -3.60
N ASP A 13 -10.16 -16.96 -4.41
CA ASP A 13 -10.92 -18.17 -3.97
C ASP A 13 -10.05 -19.32 -3.43
N VAL A 14 -8.74 -19.30 -3.69
CA VAL A 14 -7.78 -20.27 -3.13
C VAL A 14 -7.50 -20.03 -1.63
N VAL A 15 -7.86 -18.85 -1.12
CA VAL A 15 -7.72 -18.51 0.30
C VAL A 15 -9.03 -18.86 1.01
N ASP A 16 -8.98 -19.92 1.79
CA ASP A 16 -10.15 -20.41 2.51
C ASP A 16 -10.37 -19.61 3.81
N GLU A 17 -11.63 -19.32 4.14
CA GLU A 17 -12.00 -18.90 5.50
C GLU A 17 -11.96 -20.12 6.43
N LEU A 18 -11.19 -20.02 7.51
CA LEU A 18 -10.93 -21.14 8.40
C LEU A 18 -11.80 -21.04 9.65
N ASP A 19 -12.70 -22.00 9.82
CA ASP A 19 -13.48 -22.16 11.03
C ASP A 19 -13.14 -23.48 11.75
N TYR A 20 -12.68 -23.35 12.99
CA TYR A 20 -12.29 -24.48 13.82
C TYR A 20 -13.46 -25.41 14.12
N GLU A 21 -14.63 -24.85 14.44
CA GLU A 21 -15.79 -25.64 14.85
C GLU A 21 -16.36 -26.46 13.69
N THR A 22 -16.40 -25.88 12.48
CA THR A 22 -16.75 -26.59 11.25
C THR A 22 -15.81 -27.78 11.00
N ILE A 23 -14.49 -27.56 11.08
CA ILE A 23 -13.51 -28.64 10.88
C ILE A 23 -13.65 -29.73 11.95
N LEU A 24 -13.84 -29.36 13.22
CA LEU A 24 -14.05 -30.32 14.31
C LEU A 24 -15.32 -31.16 14.09
N ALA A 25 -16.41 -30.52 13.65
CA ALA A 25 -17.67 -31.20 13.34
C ALA A 25 -17.50 -32.20 12.18
N GLU A 26 -16.84 -31.80 11.10
CA GLU A 26 -16.52 -32.68 9.97
C GLU A 26 -15.67 -33.89 10.39
N ARG A 27 -14.67 -33.67 11.25
CA ARG A 27 -13.79 -34.75 11.76
C ARG A 27 -14.55 -35.71 12.65
N LYS A 28 -15.42 -35.21 13.54
CA LYS A 28 -16.32 -36.05 14.35
C LYS A 28 -17.25 -36.87 13.48
N ALA A 29 -17.89 -36.26 12.47
CA ALA A 29 -18.76 -36.96 11.53
C ALA A 29 -18.00 -38.04 10.74
N THR A 30 -16.78 -37.72 10.28
CA THR A 30 -15.91 -38.68 9.60
C THR A 30 -15.56 -39.86 10.50
N LEU A 31 -15.18 -39.60 11.76
CA LEU A 31 -14.89 -40.68 12.72
C LEU A 31 -16.11 -41.59 12.93
N VAL A 32 -17.31 -41.03 13.08
CA VAL A 32 -18.56 -41.80 13.21
C VAL A 32 -18.77 -42.68 11.98
N SER A 33 -18.56 -42.17 10.76
CA SER A 33 -18.76 -42.91 9.52
C SER A 33 -17.86 -44.15 9.35
N LEU A 34 -16.74 -44.22 10.09
CA LEU A 34 -15.82 -45.36 10.08
C LEU A 34 -16.29 -46.55 10.93
N TYR A 35 -17.33 -46.37 11.76
CA TYR A 35 -17.92 -47.45 12.56
C TYR A 35 -19.07 -48.15 11.80
N PRO A 36 -19.37 -49.43 12.10
CA PRO A 36 -20.56 -50.11 11.59
C PRO A 36 -21.84 -49.34 11.93
N GLU A 37 -22.83 -49.32 11.03
CA GLU A 37 -24.07 -48.53 11.16
C GLU A 37 -24.76 -48.69 12.52
N GLU A 38 -24.80 -49.92 13.04
CA GLU A 38 -25.40 -50.25 14.34
C GLU A 38 -24.74 -49.53 15.54
N GLN A 39 -23.47 -49.11 15.39
CA GLN A 39 -22.68 -48.47 16.45
C GLN A 39 -22.58 -46.95 16.28
N GLN A 40 -22.95 -46.41 15.11
CA GLN A 40 -22.73 -44.99 14.78
C GLN A 40 -23.45 -44.04 15.74
N GLU A 41 -24.70 -44.33 16.10
CA GLU A 41 -25.47 -43.50 17.04
C GLU A 41 -24.83 -43.47 18.43
N ALA A 42 -24.38 -44.64 18.92
CA ALA A 42 -23.72 -44.75 20.22
C ALA A 42 -22.38 -43.98 20.26
N VAL A 43 -21.59 -44.07 19.18
CA VAL A 43 -20.33 -43.33 19.04
C VAL A 43 -20.58 -41.83 18.93
N ALA A 44 -21.55 -41.39 18.13
CA ALA A 44 -21.90 -39.98 17.98
C ALA A 44 -22.28 -39.33 19.31
N ARG A 45 -23.09 -40.00 20.15
CA ARG A 45 -23.41 -39.54 21.51
C ARG A 45 -22.20 -39.52 22.43
N THR A 46 -21.28 -40.47 22.30
CA THR A 46 -20.05 -40.46 23.11
C THR A 46 -19.18 -39.24 22.78
N LEU A 47 -19.09 -38.88 21.49
CA LEU A 47 -18.30 -37.72 21.02
C LEU A 47 -18.90 -36.35 21.37
N THR A 48 -20.11 -36.28 21.96
CA THR A 48 -20.63 -35.05 22.56
C THR A 48 -20.08 -34.78 23.95
N LEU A 49 -19.52 -35.79 24.62
CA LEU A 49 -18.93 -35.64 25.95
C LEU A 49 -17.52 -35.06 25.83
N GLU A 50 -17.27 -33.88 26.38
CA GLU A 50 -15.94 -33.25 26.34
C GLU A 50 -14.88 -34.00 27.15
N SER A 51 -15.31 -34.81 28.11
CA SER A 51 -14.43 -35.67 28.92
C SER A 51 -13.90 -36.87 28.15
N GLU A 52 -14.48 -37.20 26.99
CA GLU A 52 -14.04 -38.32 26.17
C GLU A 52 -12.63 -38.05 25.61
N PRO A 53 -11.61 -38.87 25.91
CA PRO A 53 -10.24 -38.65 25.44
C PRO A 53 -10.12 -38.55 23.91
N ILE A 54 -10.94 -39.29 23.16
CA ILE A 54 -10.95 -39.20 21.68
C ILE A 54 -11.37 -37.79 21.22
N VAL A 55 -12.26 -37.10 21.94
CA VAL A 55 -12.64 -35.72 21.62
C VAL A 55 -11.44 -34.79 21.75
N LYS A 56 -10.56 -34.98 22.75
CA LYS A 56 -9.31 -34.20 22.87
C LYS A 56 -8.35 -34.44 21.73
N LEU A 57 -8.23 -35.69 21.26
CA LEU A 57 -7.42 -36.01 20.08
C LEU A 57 -7.99 -35.34 18.80
N LEU A 58 -9.31 -35.37 18.62
CA LEU A 58 -9.96 -34.70 17.48
C LEU A 58 -9.80 -33.17 17.56
N GLN A 59 -9.86 -32.59 18.76
CA GLN A 59 -9.63 -31.16 18.97
C GLN A 59 -8.21 -30.74 18.60
N GLU A 60 -7.20 -31.50 19.03
CA GLU A 60 -5.80 -31.27 18.64
C GLU A 60 -5.60 -31.42 17.13
N ASN A 61 -6.21 -32.45 16.53
CA ASN A 61 -6.10 -32.69 15.09
C ASN A 61 -6.74 -31.57 14.27
N ALA A 62 -7.95 -31.13 14.64
CA ALA A 62 -8.63 -30.00 13.99
C ALA A 62 -7.82 -28.70 14.12
N TYR A 63 -7.22 -28.46 15.30
CA TYR A 63 -6.35 -27.29 15.51
C TYR A 63 -5.11 -27.35 14.61
N ARG A 64 -4.47 -28.52 14.50
CA ARG A 64 -3.33 -28.72 13.60
C ARG A 64 -3.73 -28.52 12.15
N GLU A 65 -4.92 -28.97 11.75
CA GLU A 65 -5.45 -28.75 10.40
C GLU A 65 -5.69 -27.26 10.11
N VAL A 66 -6.26 -26.49 11.05
CA VAL A 66 -6.41 -25.02 10.91
C VAL A 66 -5.04 -24.38 10.63
N ILE A 67 -4.01 -24.72 11.41
CA ILE A 67 -2.65 -24.19 11.19
C ILE A 67 -2.12 -24.57 9.81
N TRP A 68 -2.32 -25.82 9.38
CA TRP A 68 -1.86 -26.26 8.07
C TRP A 68 -2.59 -25.57 6.92
N ARG A 69 -3.90 -25.41 6.99
CA ARG A 69 -4.67 -24.66 5.98
C ARG A 69 -4.28 -23.18 5.98
N GLN A 70 -4.04 -22.58 7.15
CA GLN A 70 -3.54 -21.21 7.25
C GLN A 70 -2.16 -21.06 6.59
N ARG A 71 -1.25 -22.01 6.80
CA ARG A 71 0.05 -22.04 6.11
C ARG A 71 -0.11 -22.10 4.58
N VAL A 72 -1.10 -22.87 4.09
CA VAL A 72 -1.41 -22.93 2.65
C VAL A 72 -1.95 -21.58 2.15
N ASN A 73 -2.88 -20.95 2.88
CA ASN A 73 -3.37 -19.60 2.57
C ASN A 73 -2.24 -18.57 2.48
N GLU A 74 -1.33 -18.58 3.46
CA GLU A 74 -0.16 -17.70 3.48
C GLU A 74 0.78 -17.97 2.30
N SER A 75 1.02 -19.24 1.98
CA SER A 75 1.84 -19.64 0.83
C SER A 75 1.21 -19.19 -0.49
N ALA A 76 -0.11 -19.30 -0.63
CA ALA A 76 -0.83 -18.83 -1.81
C ALA A 76 -0.77 -17.30 -1.96
N ARG A 77 -0.87 -16.56 -0.84
CA ARG A 77 -0.71 -15.10 -0.83
C ARG A 77 0.71 -14.67 -1.18
N ALA A 78 1.72 -15.36 -0.67
CA ALA A 78 3.14 -15.05 -0.90
C ALA A 78 3.55 -15.11 -2.38
N VAL A 79 2.87 -15.92 -3.20
CA VAL A 79 3.17 -16.04 -4.65
C VAL A 79 2.37 -15.06 -5.52
N MET A 80 1.51 -14.23 -4.92
CA MET A 80 0.69 -13.26 -5.65
C MET A 80 1.18 -11.85 -5.42
N LEU A 81 1.46 -11.10 -6.50
CA LEU A 81 1.97 -9.72 -6.43
C LEU A 81 1.11 -8.81 -5.53
N ALA A 82 -0.21 -9.01 -5.52
CA ALA A 82 -1.14 -8.24 -4.70
C ALA A 82 -0.92 -8.38 -3.18
N TYR A 83 -0.46 -9.55 -2.72
CA TYR A 83 -0.40 -9.90 -1.29
C TYR A 83 1.02 -10.15 -0.78
N ALA A 84 1.96 -10.48 -1.67
CA ALA A 84 3.35 -10.75 -1.31
C ALA A 84 3.99 -9.54 -0.62
N ALA A 85 4.82 -9.81 0.38
CA ALA A 85 5.54 -8.81 1.18
C ALA A 85 7.00 -9.26 1.42
N GLY A 86 7.86 -8.30 1.74
CA GLY A 86 9.28 -8.56 2.02
C GLY A 86 9.98 -9.39 0.95
N ASN A 87 10.68 -10.44 1.37
CA ASN A 87 11.50 -11.28 0.47
C ASN A 87 10.67 -12.01 -0.59
N ASP A 88 9.42 -12.35 -0.32
CA ASP A 88 8.57 -13.01 -1.32
C ASP A 88 8.27 -12.06 -2.48
N LEU A 89 8.00 -10.79 -2.16
CA LEU A 89 7.84 -9.73 -3.16
C LEU A 89 9.14 -9.47 -3.92
N ASP A 90 10.29 -9.53 -3.25
CA ASP A 90 11.61 -9.39 -3.89
C ASP A 90 11.87 -10.49 -4.92
N ASN A 91 11.52 -11.74 -4.62
CA ASN A 91 11.62 -12.85 -5.55
C ASN A 91 10.66 -12.69 -6.75
N ILE A 92 9.44 -12.20 -6.52
CA ILE A 92 8.50 -11.90 -7.61
C ILE A 92 9.06 -10.80 -8.52
N GLY A 93 9.59 -9.71 -7.95
CA GLY A 93 10.17 -8.62 -8.73
C GLY A 93 11.40 -9.06 -9.54
N ALA A 94 12.20 -9.99 -9.00
CA ALA A 94 13.35 -10.56 -9.71
C ALA A 94 12.96 -11.27 -11.01
N ASN A 95 11.76 -11.87 -11.11
CA ASN A 95 11.26 -12.46 -12.36
C ASN A 95 11.07 -11.42 -13.49
N PHE A 96 10.94 -10.15 -13.11
CA PHE A 96 10.80 -9.02 -14.03
C PHE A 96 12.08 -8.19 -14.15
N SER A 97 13.20 -8.67 -13.61
CA SER A 97 14.48 -7.93 -13.53
C SER A 97 14.36 -6.60 -12.78
N VAL A 98 13.43 -6.52 -11.81
CA VAL A 98 13.24 -5.36 -10.95
C VAL A 98 13.75 -5.72 -9.56
N GLY A 99 14.75 -4.99 -9.05
CA GLY A 99 15.27 -5.16 -7.69
C GLY A 99 14.95 -3.93 -6.82
N ARG A 100 14.74 -4.11 -5.52
CA ARG A 100 14.38 -3.06 -4.57
C ARG A 100 15.45 -1.96 -4.50
N LEU A 101 15.02 -0.69 -4.53
CA LEU A 101 15.94 0.44 -4.51
C LEU A 101 16.32 0.83 -3.08
N VAL A 102 17.55 1.34 -2.92
CA VAL A 102 18.01 1.99 -1.70
C VAL A 102 17.64 3.47 -1.79
N ILE A 103 16.88 3.99 -0.82
CA ILE A 103 16.50 5.41 -0.74
C ILE A 103 17.60 6.19 -0.02
N THR A 104 18.02 5.69 1.14
CA THR A 104 19.10 6.27 1.94
C THR A 104 20.09 5.16 2.27
N PRO A 105 21.39 5.30 1.92
CA PRO A 105 22.38 4.29 2.25
C PRO A 105 22.55 4.16 3.77
N ALA A 106 23.05 3.01 4.21
CA ALA A 106 23.38 2.81 5.62
C ALA A 106 24.50 3.78 6.04
N ASP A 107 24.42 4.27 7.27
CA ASP A 107 25.47 5.07 7.89
C ASP A 107 26.18 4.26 8.97
N GLU A 108 27.38 3.79 8.65
CA GLU A 108 28.24 3.04 9.58
C GLU A 108 28.99 3.92 10.57
N THR A 109 28.90 5.25 10.43
CA THR A 109 29.61 6.20 11.31
C THR A 109 28.85 6.47 12.61
N THR A 110 27.55 6.17 12.67
CA THR A 110 26.73 6.29 13.89
C THR A 110 26.86 5.04 14.78
N LEU A 111 26.66 5.19 16.09
CA LEU A 111 26.64 4.09 17.06
C LEU A 111 25.29 4.06 17.81
N PRO A 112 24.43 3.03 17.61
CA PRO A 112 24.58 1.94 16.63
C PRO A 112 24.52 2.43 15.16
N PRO A 113 25.03 1.64 14.20
CA PRO A 113 24.95 1.96 12.78
C PRO A 113 23.50 2.19 12.33
N THR A 114 23.27 3.24 11.55
CA THR A 114 21.94 3.54 11.02
C THR A 114 21.71 2.66 9.80
N PRO A 115 20.70 1.77 9.79
CA PRO A 115 20.46 0.88 8.66
C PRO A 115 19.99 1.65 7.42
N ALA A 116 20.23 1.08 6.25
CA ALA A 116 19.75 1.65 4.99
C ALA A 116 18.22 1.70 4.96
N VAL A 117 17.68 2.80 4.41
CA VAL A 117 16.24 2.93 4.15
C VAL A 117 15.98 2.41 2.74
N MET A 118 15.24 1.31 2.65
CA MET A 118 14.88 0.66 1.39
C MET A 118 13.51 1.14 0.90
N GLU A 119 13.26 0.96 -0.40
CA GLU A 119 11.95 1.16 -1.01
C GLU A 119 10.87 0.31 -0.32
N SER A 120 9.71 0.92 -0.04
CA SER A 120 8.59 0.24 0.61
C SER A 120 7.96 -0.84 -0.30
N ASP A 121 7.32 -1.84 0.31
CA ASP A 121 6.62 -2.90 -0.45
C ASP A 121 5.54 -2.33 -1.39
N THR A 122 4.86 -1.25 -0.99
CA THR A 122 3.82 -0.62 -1.81
C THR A 122 4.40 0.01 -3.07
N ASP A 123 5.49 0.77 -2.94
CA ASP A 123 6.13 1.42 -4.09
C ASP A 123 6.84 0.39 -4.99
N TYR A 124 7.50 -0.60 -4.37
CA TYR A 124 8.16 -1.68 -5.10
C TYR A 124 7.17 -2.53 -5.90
N ARG A 125 6.02 -2.89 -5.30
CA ARG A 125 4.93 -3.61 -5.98
C ARG A 125 4.42 -2.83 -7.21
N LEU A 126 4.23 -1.52 -7.07
CA LEU A 126 3.80 -0.68 -8.17
C LEU A 126 4.84 -0.65 -9.30
N ARG A 127 6.13 -0.60 -8.97
CA ARG A 127 7.21 -0.65 -9.96
C ARG A 127 7.30 -2.00 -10.66
N VAL A 128 7.10 -3.11 -9.94
CA VAL A 128 7.01 -4.45 -10.52
C VAL A 128 5.82 -4.56 -11.49
N GLN A 129 4.66 -3.99 -11.15
CA GLN A 129 3.51 -3.95 -12.06
C GLN A 129 3.79 -3.11 -13.31
N GLN A 130 4.54 -2.01 -13.18
CA GLN A 130 4.97 -1.16 -14.29
C GLN A 130 6.08 -1.78 -15.15
N ALA A 131 6.71 -2.89 -14.75
CA ALA A 131 7.80 -3.51 -15.50
C ALA A 131 7.41 -3.86 -16.94
N PHE A 132 6.14 -4.26 -17.17
CA PHE A 132 5.62 -4.52 -18.52
C PHE A 132 5.57 -3.27 -19.41
N GLU A 133 5.32 -2.09 -18.84
CA GLU A 133 5.39 -0.83 -19.59
C GLU A 133 6.84 -0.51 -19.99
N GLY A 134 7.80 -0.87 -19.13
CA GLY A 134 9.23 -0.74 -19.39
C GLY A 134 9.76 -1.60 -20.53
N MET A 135 9.05 -2.69 -20.90
CA MET A 135 9.40 -3.54 -22.06
C MET A 135 9.06 -2.89 -23.40
N SER A 136 8.33 -1.77 -23.40
CA SER A 136 8.00 -1.03 -24.62
C SER A 136 9.19 -0.27 -25.16
N VAL A 137 9.48 -0.46 -26.45
CA VAL A 137 10.56 0.24 -27.19
C VAL A 137 10.03 1.50 -27.91
N ALA A 138 8.71 1.69 -27.93
CA ALA A 138 8.06 2.78 -28.66
C ALA A 138 7.89 4.07 -27.85
N GLY A 139 8.49 4.17 -26.66
CA GLY A 139 8.45 5.37 -25.82
C GLY A 139 7.07 5.74 -25.31
N SER A 140 6.31 4.78 -24.78
CA SER A 140 5.04 5.08 -24.13
C SER A 140 5.26 5.95 -22.88
N VAL A 141 4.22 6.67 -22.46
CA VAL A 141 4.21 7.39 -21.17
C VAL A 141 4.61 6.47 -20.02
N GLY A 142 4.08 5.23 -20.02
CA GLY A 142 4.38 4.22 -19.00
C GLY A 142 5.86 3.79 -18.99
N ALA A 143 6.49 3.66 -20.17
CA ALA A 143 7.91 3.31 -20.26
C ALA A 143 8.80 4.38 -19.62
N TYR A 144 8.57 5.66 -19.94
CA TYR A 144 9.30 6.76 -19.32
C TYR A 144 9.08 6.85 -17.82
N GLN A 145 7.85 6.60 -17.34
CA GLN A 145 7.55 6.57 -15.91
C GLN A 145 8.29 5.43 -15.21
N PHE A 146 8.28 4.22 -15.77
CA PHE A 146 8.97 3.06 -15.18
C PHE A 146 10.48 3.26 -15.12
N HIS A 147 11.11 3.62 -16.25
CA HIS A 147 12.57 3.80 -16.33
C HIS A 147 13.04 4.97 -15.46
N GLY A 148 12.29 6.07 -15.43
CA GLY A 148 12.63 7.22 -14.59
C GLY A 148 12.47 6.91 -13.10
N ARG A 149 11.41 6.21 -12.69
CA ARG A 149 11.21 5.79 -11.29
C ARG A 149 12.22 4.73 -10.86
N SER A 150 12.74 3.95 -11.80
CA SER A 150 13.76 2.93 -11.55
C SER A 150 15.18 3.51 -11.51
N ALA A 151 15.37 4.78 -11.88
CA ALA A 151 16.71 5.37 -11.99
C ALA A 151 17.40 5.56 -10.63
N ASP A 152 16.64 5.91 -9.59
CA ASP A 152 17.17 6.19 -8.24
C ASP A 152 16.07 6.01 -7.18
N GLY A 153 16.41 5.47 -6.01
CA GLY A 153 15.45 5.24 -4.93
C GLY A 153 14.84 6.52 -4.35
N ARG A 154 15.52 7.66 -4.50
CA ARG A 154 15.03 8.98 -4.07
C ARG A 154 13.85 9.49 -4.90
N VAL A 155 13.55 8.88 -6.05
CA VAL A 155 12.38 9.25 -6.86
C VAL A 155 11.10 8.75 -6.20
N ALA A 156 10.20 9.67 -5.85
CA ALA A 156 8.88 9.35 -5.31
C ALA A 156 7.88 9.04 -6.42
N ASP A 157 7.86 9.88 -7.45
CA ASP A 157 6.95 9.77 -8.58
C ASP A 157 7.46 10.54 -9.80
N ILE A 158 6.93 10.18 -10.98
CA ILE A 158 7.26 10.83 -12.25
C ILE A 158 6.01 11.05 -13.09
N SER A 159 5.90 12.26 -13.62
CA SER A 159 4.94 12.59 -14.67
C SER A 159 5.64 12.83 -15.98
N VAL A 160 4.98 12.42 -17.07
CA VAL A 160 5.51 12.54 -18.43
C VAL A 160 4.43 13.18 -19.27
N THR A 161 4.80 14.26 -19.96
CA THR A 161 3.93 14.99 -20.87
C THR A 161 4.67 15.26 -22.17
N SER A 162 3.95 15.40 -23.28
CA SER A 162 4.54 15.78 -24.56
C SER A 162 3.83 17.02 -25.09
N PRO A 163 4.32 18.23 -24.78
CA PRO A 163 3.67 19.47 -25.19
C PRO A 163 3.73 19.71 -26.71
N SER A 164 4.73 19.13 -27.38
CA SER A 164 4.85 19.11 -28.84
C SER A 164 5.43 17.78 -29.31
N PRO A 165 5.20 17.37 -30.57
CA PRO A 165 5.73 16.11 -31.10
C PRO A 165 7.24 15.95 -30.85
N ALA A 166 7.62 14.76 -30.38
CA ALA A 166 9.01 14.39 -30.05
C ALA A 166 9.70 15.29 -28.99
N CYS A 167 8.94 16.08 -28.23
CA CYS A 167 9.44 16.77 -27.03
C CYS A 167 8.76 16.15 -25.82
N VAL A 168 9.55 15.49 -24.97
CA VAL A 168 9.07 14.80 -23.77
C VAL A 168 9.52 15.60 -22.55
N THR A 169 8.58 16.08 -21.75
CA THR A 169 8.83 16.79 -20.50
C THR A 169 8.51 15.87 -19.33
N ILE A 170 9.51 15.67 -18.48
CA ILE A 170 9.49 14.73 -17.36
C ILE A 170 9.64 15.53 -16.09
N SER A 171 8.62 15.50 -15.23
CA SER A 171 8.67 16.15 -13.92
C SER A 171 8.92 15.10 -12.85
N VAL A 172 9.96 15.33 -12.04
CA VAL A 172 10.42 14.39 -11.01
C VAL A 172 10.03 14.91 -9.64
N LEU A 173 9.29 14.09 -8.88
CA LEU A 173 9.02 14.31 -7.47
C LEU A 173 10.06 13.55 -6.64
N SER A 174 10.78 14.26 -5.77
CA SER A 174 11.71 13.66 -4.81
C SER A 174 10.99 13.10 -3.59
N ARG A 175 11.58 12.12 -2.92
CA ARG A 175 11.17 11.68 -1.57
C ARG A 175 11.77 12.55 -0.47
N GLU A 176 12.80 13.31 -0.82
CA GLU A 176 13.54 14.13 0.13
C GLU A 176 12.88 15.52 0.29
N ASN A 177 13.04 16.11 1.48
CA ASN A 177 12.55 17.44 1.81
C ASN A 177 11.04 17.59 1.55
N ASN A 178 10.64 18.59 0.76
CA ASN A 178 9.26 18.88 0.39
C ASN A 178 8.85 18.30 -0.97
N GLY A 179 9.71 17.46 -1.58
CA GLY A 179 9.48 16.89 -2.90
C GLY A 179 10.24 17.56 -4.05
N VAL A 180 10.93 18.68 -3.81
CA VAL A 180 11.80 19.30 -4.82
C VAL A 180 12.99 18.38 -5.12
N ALA A 181 13.20 18.05 -6.39
CA ALA A 181 14.33 17.24 -6.85
C ALA A 181 15.60 18.09 -6.96
N SER A 182 16.70 17.57 -6.41
CA SER A 182 18.03 18.19 -6.54
C SER A 182 18.57 18.06 -7.96
N ASP A 183 19.48 18.96 -8.36
CA ASP A 183 20.14 18.91 -9.67
C ASP A 183 20.87 17.58 -9.91
N GLU A 184 21.42 16.98 -8.85
CA GLU A 184 22.04 15.66 -8.88
C GLU A 184 21.02 14.58 -9.26
N LEU A 185 19.87 14.53 -8.58
CA LEU A 185 18.81 13.56 -8.86
C LEU A 185 18.27 13.75 -10.29
N LEU A 186 18.06 15.00 -10.72
CA LEU A 186 17.63 15.31 -12.08
C LEU A 186 18.67 14.86 -13.13
N ALA A 187 19.96 14.93 -12.83
CA ALA A 187 21.01 14.42 -13.70
C ALA A 187 21.01 12.88 -13.79
N VAL A 188 20.82 12.18 -12.66
CA VAL A 188 20.69 10.71 -12.64
C VAL A 188 19.52 10.26 -13.50
N VAL A 189 18.34 10.83 -13.29
CA VAL A 189 17.13 10.52 -14.06
C VAL A 189 17.32 10.87 -15.54
N ARG A 190 17.90 12.03 -15.85
CA ARG A 190 18.19 12.43 -17.24
C ARG A 190 19.13 11.46 -17.94
N ASN A 191 20.16 10.95 -17.26
CA ASN A 191 21.10 9.99 -17.83
C ASN A 191 20.42 8.64 -18.10
N ALA A 192 19.62 8.16 -17.14
CA ALA A 192 18.86 6.91 -17.30
C ALA A 192 17.89 6.99 -18.49
N LEU A 193 17.18 8.10 -18.63
CA LEU A 193 16.17 8.29 -19.68
C LEU A 193 16.74 8.68 -21.05
N ASN A 194 18.04 9.04 -21.12
CA ASN A 194 18.73 9.28 -22.38
C ASN A 194 19.56 8.09 -22.88
N ALA A 195 19.56 6.97 -22.16
CA ALA A 195 20.21 5.74 -22.61
C ALA A 195 19.63 5.28 -23.96
N GLU A 196 20.50 4.74 -24.84
CA GLU A 196 20.14 4.38 -26.21
C GLU A 196 18.99 3.36 -26.29
N ASP A 197 18.92 2.44 -25.32
CA ASP A 197 17.90 1.40 -25.25
C ASP A 197 16.59 1.86 -24.58
N VAL A 198 16.53 3.10 -24.06
CA VAL A 198 15.40 3.60 -23.26
C VAL A 198 14.54 4.60 -24.04
N ARG A 199 15.16 5.57 -24.74
CA ARG A 199 14.39 6.59 -25.48
C ARG A 199 14.24 6.24 -26.96
N PRO A 200 13.09 6.52 -27.58
CA PRO A 200 13.00 6.57 -29.02
C PRO A 200 14.00 7.57 -29.61
N VAL A 201 14.52 7.24 -30.79
CA VAL A 201 15.61 7.97 -31.44
C VAL A 201 15.32 9.47 -31.61
N ALA A 202 14.08 9.81 -31.95
CA ALA A 202 13.67 11.19 -32.27
C ALA A 202 13.32 12.03 -31.02
N ASP A 203 13.14 11.41 -29.86
CA ASP A 203 12.60 12.10 -28.69
C ASP A 203 13.66 12.96 -28.00
N ARG A 204 13.26 14.19 -27.68
CA ARG A 204 14.02 15.19 -26.94
C ARG A 204 13.49 15.24 -25.52
N VAL A 205 14.24 14.63 -24.60
CA VAL A 205 13.82 14.49 -23.21
C VAL A 205 14.33 15.67 -22.37
N THR A 206 13.40 16.39 -21.75
CA THR A 206 13.66 17.44 -20.76
C THR A 206 13.23 16.93 -19.40
N VAL A 207 14.15 16.92 -18.43
CA VAL A 207 13.89 16.50 -17.05
C VAL A 207 13.97 17.71 -16.14
N GLN A 208 12.91 17.94 -15.37
CA GLN A 208 12.74 19.06 -14.44
C GLN A 208 12.20 18.56 -13.08
N SER A 209 12.35 19.36 -12.03
CA SER A 209 11.69 19.08 -10.74
C SER A 209 10.17 19.29 -10.87
N ALA A 210 9.41 18.58 -10.04
CA ALA A 210 8.01 18.89 -9.81
C ALA A 210 7.84 20.29 -9.19
N ASP A 211 6.75 20.96 -9.57
CA ASP A 211 6.32 22.21 -8.95
C ASP A 211 5.55 21.89 -7.66
N ILE A 212 6.13 22.23 -6.51
CA ILE A 212 5.53 21.93 -5.21
C ILE A 212 4.54 23.02 -4.80
N VAL A 213 3.31 22.61 -4.50
CA VAL A 213 2.24 23.50 -4.03
C VAL A 213 2.00 23.23 -2.55
N ASP A 214 2.41 24.18 -1.73
CA ASP A 214 2.26 24.10 -0.28
C ASP A 214 0.81 24.34 0.15
N TYR A 215 0.35 23.54 1.10
CA TYR A 215 -0.96 23.74 1.74
C TYR A 215 -0.91 23.38 3.23
N GLN A 216 -1.99 23.71 3.94
CA GLN A 216 -2.18 23.42 5.36
C GLN A 216 -3.57 22.88 5.59
N ILE A 217 -3.71 22.00 6.59
CA ILE A 217 -5.00 21.45 7.00
C ILE A 217 -5.30 21.92 8.41
N THR A 218 -6.41 22.62 8.61
CA THR A 218 -6.87 23.01 9.95
C THR A 218 -8.31 22.59 10.11
N ALA A 219 -8.57 21.70 11.07
CA ALA A 219 -9.88 21.12 11.30
C ALA A 219 -10.26 21.09 12.77
N SER A 220 -11.55 21.32 13.04
CA SER A 220 -12.17 21.12 14.35
C SER A 220 -13.13 19.93 14.27
N LEU A 221 -12.95 18.97 15.16
CA LEU A 221 -13.79 17.78 15.26
C LEU A 221 -14.83 17.97 16.36
N TYR A 222 -16.09 17.70 16.04
CA TYR A 222 -17.19 17.60 17.00
C TYR A 222 -17.55 16.13 17.16
N LEU A 223 -17.47 15.65 18.39
CA LEU A 223 -17.57 14.23 18.72
C LEU A 223 -18.91 13.92 19.39
N TYR A 224 -19.36 12.67 19.28
CA TYR A 224 -20.47 12.21 20.11
C TYR A 224 -20.07 12.22 21.60
N PRO A 225 -21.02 12.42 22.54
CA PRO A 225 -20.73 12.41 23.96
C PRO A 225 -20.10 11.10 24.43
N GLY A 226 -18.88 11.17 24.98
CA GLY A 226 -18.16 10.00 25.49
C GLY A 226 -16.76 10.34 26.00
N PRO A 227 -16.11 9.44 26.77
CA PRO A 227 -14.76 9.67 27.32
C PRO A 227 -13.64 9.45 26.28
N GLU A 228 -13.96 9.03 25.06
CA GLU A 228 -13.01 8.53 24.06
C GLU A 228 -12.47 9.63 23.12
N SER A 229 -12.50 10.90 23.55
CA SER A 229 -12.16 12.04 22.71
C SER A 229 -10.72 12.01 22.16
N GLU A 230 -9.76 11.63 23.00
CA GLU A 230 -8.34 11.52 22.61
C GLU A 230 -8.06 10.32 21.67
N PRO A 231 -8.55 9.09 21.94
CA PRO A 231 -8.47 7.99 20.98
C PRO A 231 -9.06 8.33 19.60
N ILE A 232 -10.22 8.99 19.55
CA ILE A 232 -10.87 9.37 18.29
C ILE A 232 -10.01 10.39 17.53
N ARG A 233 -9.51 11.42 18.22
CA ARG A 233 -8.61 12.41 17.62
C ARG A 233 -7.33 11.75 17.08
N ALA A 234 -6.72 10.84 17.83
CA ALA A 234 -5.52 10.12 17.39
C ALA A 234 -5.79 9.26 16.14
N ALA A 235 -6.95 8.60 16.07
CA ALA A 235 -7.37 7.86 14.88
C ALA A 235 -7.59 8.76 13.66
N ALA A 236 -8.20 9.94 13.85
CA ALA A 236 -8.39 10.93 12.81
C ALA A 236 -7.06 11.50 12.28
N VAL A 237 -6.11 11.80 13.18
CA VAL A 237 -4.74 12.21 12.80
C VAL A 237 -4.09 11.13 11.95
N LYS A 238 -4.11 9.87 12.40
CA LYS A 238 -3.50 8.74 11.66
C LYS A 238 -4.11 8.56 10.26
N LYS A 239 -5.43 8.72 10.13
CA LYS A 239 -6.12 8.67 8.82
C LYS A 239 -5.73 9.85 7.94
N LEU A 240 -5.61 11.05 8.51
CA LEU A 240 -5.18 12.25 7.80
C LEU A 240 -3.74 12.13 7.30
N GLU A 241 -2.82 11.66 8.14
CA GLU A 241 -1.42 11.41 7.76
C GLU A 241 -1.32 10.43 6.59
N GLY A 242 -2.08 9.32 6.67
CA GLY A 242 -2.18 8.37 5.56
C GLY A 242 -2.70 9.00 4.27
N TYR A 243 -3.71 9.88 4.36
CA TYR A 243 -4.20 10.65 3.22
C TYR A 243 -3.13 11.60 2.67
N ILE A 244 -2.47 12.39 3.52
CA ILE A 244 -1.41 13.34 3.11
C ILE A 244 -0.29 12.60 2.38
N SER A 245 0.22 11.50 2.95
CA SER A 245 1.27 10.70 2.33
C SER A 245 0.83 10.09 0.99
N ALA A 246 -0.43 9.63 0.90
CA ALA A 246 -0.97 9.08 -0.34
C ALA A 246 -1.19 10.14 -1.43
N GLN A 247 -1.54 11.38 -1.05
CA GLN A 247 -1.72 12.47 -2.01
C GLN A 247 -0.42 13.18 -2.41
N HIS A 248 0.69 12.96 -1.70
CA HIS A 248 2.00 13.45 -2.09
C HIS A 248 2.58 12.67 -3.29
N ARG A 249 1.93 12.85 -4.44
CA ARG A 249 2.20 12.27 -5.76
C ARG A 249 1.86 13.32 -6.83
N LEU A 250 2.35 13.13 -8.05
CA LEU A 250 2.16 14.09 -9.13
C LEU A 250 0.73 14.07 -9.67
N GLY A 251 0.15 15.25 -9.90
CA GLY A 251 -1.20 15.41 -10.46
C GLY A 251 -2.33 14.89 -9.58
N ARG A 252 -2.10 14.74 -8.27
CA ARG A 252 -3.13 14.37 -7.30
C ARG A 252 -3.71 15.59 -6.61
N ASP A 253 -4.97 15.89 -6.93
CA ASP A 253 -5.67 17.01 -6.33
C ASP A 253 -5.92 16.81 -4.82
N ILE A 254 -5.88 17.91 -4.07
CA ILE A 254 -6.35 17.96 -2.68
C ILE A 254 -7.78 18.46 -2.69
N ARG A 255 -8.72 17.58 -2.34
CA ARG A 255 -10.16 17.87 -2.37
C ARG A 255 -10.73 17.94 -0.97
N LEU A 256 -11.58 18.92 -0.72
CA LEU A 256 -12.23 19.11 0.58
C LEU A 256 -12.99 17.85 0.99
N SER A 257 -13.72 17.25 0.07
CA SER A 257 -14.48 16.02 0.30
C SER A 257 -13.60 14.85 0.80
N ALA A 258 -12.37 14.74 0.28
CA ALA A 258 -11.45 13.68 0.68
C ALA A 258 -10.86 13.94 2.07
N ILE A 259 -10.56 15.20 2.40
CA ILE A 259 -10.15 15.59 3.76
C ILE A 259 -11.28 15.32 4.76
N TYR A 260 -12.50 15.71 4.42
CA TYR A 260 -13.68 15.39 5.24
C TYR A 260 -13.82 13.88 5.44
N ALA A 261 -13.71 13.08 4.38
CA ALA A 261 -13.79 11.62 4.48
C ALA A 261 -12.69 11.02 5.36
N ALA A 262 -11.46 11.54 5.28
CA ALA A 262 -10.35 11.09 6.13
C ALA A 262 -10.57 11.40 7.62
N LEU A 263 -11.19 12.56 7.91
CA LEU A 263 -11.44 13.02 9.27
C LEU A 263 -12.72 12.45 9.91
N HIS A 264 -13.67 11.95 9.11
CA HIS A 264 -14.86 11.26 9.62
C HIS A 264 -14.53 9.81 10.02
N VAL A 265 -13.86 9.68 11.16
CA VAL A 265 -13.67 8.39 11.84
C VAL A 265 -14.87 8.07 12.75
N GLU A 266 -14.95 6.81 13.21
CA GLU A 266 -15.97 6.41 14.18
C GLU A 266 -15.92 7.31 15.43
N GLY A 267 -17.10 7.79 15.85
CA GLY A 267 -17.23 8.73 16.97
C GLY A 267 -17.21 10.22 16.59
N VAL A 268 -16.86 10.58 15.34
CA VAL A 268 -16.97 11.96 14.84
C VAL A 268 -18.38 12.20 14.30
N GLN A 269 -19.03 13.25 14.80
CA GLN A 269 -20.34 13.68 14.33
C GLN A 269 -20.23 14.67 13.17
N ARG A 270 -19.32 15.63 13.29
CA ARG A 270 -19.12 16.71 12.32
C ARG A 270 -17.68 17.19 12.32
N VAL A 271 -17.23 17.59 11.14
CA VAL A 271 -15.92 18.20 10.92
C VAL A 271 -16.13 19.61 10.39
N GLU A 272 -15.46 20.59 11.00
CA GLU A 272 -15.34 21.95 10.46
C GLU A 272 -13.93 22.16 9.96
N LEU A 273 -13.78 22.44 8.67
CA LEU A 273 -12.49 22.69 8.05
C LEU A 273 -12.28 24.20 7.88
N ALA A 274 -11.24 24.74 8.51
CA ALA A 274 -10.84 26.15 8.37
C ALA A 274 -9.86 26.36 7.21
N ALA A 275 -9.02 25.36 6.92
CA ALA A 275 -8.11 25.34 5.78
C ALA A 275 -7.91 23.91 5.27
N PRO A 276 -7.80 23.67 3.94
CA PRO A 276 -7.99 24.65 2.85
C PRO A 276 -9.46 25.08 2.68
N VAL A 277 -9.71 26.31 2.19
CA VAL A 277 -11.09 26.84 1.98
C VAL A 277 -11.71 26.43 0.64
N ALA A 278 -10.90 25.91 -0.27
CA ALA A 278 -11.30 25.48 -1.60
C ALA A 278 -10.47 24.25 -2.02
N ASP A 279 -10.99 23.49 -2.99
CA ASP A 279 -10.25 22.41 -3.62
C ASP A 279 -8.96 22.95 -4.28
N LEU A 280 -7.86 22.23 -4.10
CA LEU A 280 -6.59 22.49 -4.77
C LEU A 280 -6.45 21.53 -5.95
N VAL A 281 -6.60 22.06 -7.16
CA VAL A 281 -6.44 21.30 -8.40
C VAL A 281 -5.01 21.44 -8.90
N LEU A 282 -4.34 20.32 -9.11
CA LEU A 282 -2.93 20.26 -9.49
C LEU A 282 -2.79 19.80 -10.93
N SER A 283 -1.85 20.39 -11.65
CA SER A 283 -1.43 19.88 -12.96
C SER A 283 -0.62 18.58 -12.80
N SER A 284 -0.42 17.85 -13.90
CA SER A 284 0.42 16.65 -13.90
C SER A 284 1.88 16.91 -13.49
N ALA A 285 2.37 18.14 -13.60
CA ALA A 285 3.72 18.53 -13.20
C ALA A 285 3.81 19.00 -11.73
N GLN A 286 2.66 19.20 -11.08
CA GLN A 286 2.58 19.69 -9.71
C GLN A 286 2.35 18.56 -8.71
N ALA A 287 2.88 18.73 -7.51
CA ALA A 287 2.59 17.88 -6.36
C ALA A 287 2.29 18.75 -5.13
N SER A 288 1.36 18.30 -4.30
CA SER A 288 0.99 19.03 -3.08
C SER A 288 1.92 18.67 -1.93
N PHE A 289 2.36 19.62 -1.13
CA PHE A 289 3.09 19.37 0.11
C PHE A 289 2.34 19.97 1.31
N CYS A 290 2.01 19.12 2.29
CA CYS A 290 1.34 19.58 3.51
C CYS A 290 2.41 20.13 4.45
N THR A 291 2.46 21.45 4.59
CA THR A 291 3.44 22.14 5.45
C THR A 291 3.13 21.98 6.93
N ASP A 292 1.84 21.98 7.28
CA ASP A 292 1.38 21.80 8.64
C ASP A 292 -0.07 21.29 8.66
N TYR A 293 -0.42 20.55 9.72
CA TYR A 293 -1.80 20.15 9.98
C TYR A 293 -2.15 20.31 11.46
N SER A 294 -3.35 20.81 11.74
CA SER A 294 -3.86 21.01 13.09
C SER A 294 -5.28 20.47 13.22
N ILE A 295 -5.46 19.55 14.18
CA ILE A 295 -6.75 18.94 14.50
C ILE A 295 -7.05 19.22 15.97
N VAL A 296 -8.11 19.97 16.22
CA VAL A 296 -8.60 20.30 17.56
C VAL A 296 -9.98 19.70 17.80
N ILE A 297 -10.32 19.47 19.07
CA ILE A 297 -11.65 19.02 19.47
C ILE A 297 -12.47 20.28 19.79
N GLY A 298 -13.49 20.55 18.98
CA GLY A 298 -14.36 21.72 19.13
C GLY A 298 -15.39 21.58 20.26
N GLY A 299 -15.65 20.35 20.69
CA GLY A 299 -16.60 20.01 21.74
C GLY A 299 -17.41 18.77 21.39
N SER A 300 -18.46 18.52 22.17
CA SER A 300 -19.54 17.61 21.84
C SER A 300 -20.80 18.43 21.65
N ASP A 301 -21.43 18.34 20.47
CA ASP A 301 -22.75 18.94 20.27
C ASP A 301 -23.76 18.06 21.05
N GLU A 302 -24.40 18.63 22.08
CA GLU A 302 -25.57 18.03 22.76
C GLU A 302 -26.82 18.06 21.85
#